data_AF-A0A1I4UEM6-F1
#
_entry.id   AF-A0A1I4UEM6-F1
#
_cell.length_a   1.000
_cell.length_b   1.000
_cell.length_c   1.000
_cell.angle_alpha   90.00
_cell.angle_beta   90.00
_cell.angle_gamma   90.00
#
_symmetry.space_group_name_H-M   'P 1'
#
loop_
_entity.id
_entity.type
_entity.pdbx_description
1 polymer ?
#
loop_
_entity_poly.entity_id
_entity_poly.type
_entity_poly.pdbx_seq_one_letter_code
_entity_poly.pdbx_strand_id
1 'polypeptide(L)' 'MHYVYQFKRDGRLGGEEMGRSVQGQWQIKDHSMCLNWSLPAGVRECYEVRVAGQEVQLRRHGREMYFGTLAPLKPLR' A
#
# COMPACT_ATOMS: atom_id res chain seq x y z
N MET A 1 8.30 7.35 -11.87
CA MET A 1 7.52 6.97 -10.69
C MET A 1 8.25 5.80 -10.04
N HIS A 2 8.55 5.85 -8.75
CA HIS A 2 9.34 4.78 -8.10
C HIS A 2 8.46 3.67 -7.51
N TYR A 3 7.26 4.03 -7.06
CA TYR A 3 6.31 3.12 -6.42
C TYR A 3 4.88 3.45 -6.85
N VAL A 4 4.08 2.43 -7.16
CA VAL A 4 2.63 2.56 -7.41
C VAL A 4 1.94 1.37 -6.77
N TYR A 5 1.01 1.60 -5.85
CA TYR A 5 0.22 0.54 -5.22
C TYR A 5 -1.27 0.70 -5.51
N GLN A 6 -1.92 -0.43 -5.76
CA GLN A 6 -3.33 -0.55 -6.03
C GLN A 6 -3.96 -1.42 -4.94
N PHE A 7 -4.79 -0.78 -4.09
CA PHE A 7 -5.48 -1.40 -2.97
C PHE A 7 -6.92 -1.71 -3.36
N LYS A 8 -7.21 -2.96 -3.75
CA LYS A 8 -8.55 -3.38 -4.19
C LYS A 8 -9.46 -3.66 -3.00
N ARG A 9 -10.76 -3.38 -3.13
CA ARG A 9 -11.76 -3.59 -2.05
C ARG A 9 -11.86 -5.04 -1.57
N ASP A 10 -11.50 -6.00 -2.41
CA ASP A 10 -11.47 -7.43 -2.08
C ASP A 10 -10.21 -7.85 -1.29
N GLY A 11 -9.40 -6.89 -0.85
CA GLY A 11 -8.18 -7.13 -0.08
C GLY A 11 -6.95 -7.48 -0.93
N ARG A 12 -7.05 -7.50 -2.27
CA ARG A 12 -5.87 -7.70 -3.12
C ARG A 12 -5.01 -6.45 -3.25
N LEU A 13 -3.71 -6.65 -3.21
CA LEU A 13 -2.67 -5.65 -3.45
C LEU A 13 -1.96 -5.99 -4.76
N GLY A 14 -1.78 -4.99 -5.61
CA GLY A 14 -0.92 -5.07 -6.78
C GLY A 14 -0.16 -3.77 -6.96
N GLY A 15 0.93 -3.79 -7.72
CA GLY A 15 1.69 -2.57 -7.92
C GLY A 15 2.97 -2.75 -8.70
N GLU A 16 3.75 -1.69 -8.69
CA GLU A 16 5.09 -1.64 -9.22
C GLU A 16 6.02 -1.00 -8.20
N GLU A 17 7.15 -1.65 -7.91
CA GLU A 17 8.23 -1.13 -7.10
C GLU A 17 9.51 -1.13 -7.92
N MET A 18 10.08 0.05 -8.15
CA MET A 18 11.36 0.20 -8.85
C MET A 18 11.41 -0.56 -10.20
N GLY A 19 10.32 -0.53 -10.97
CA GLY A 19 10.20 -1.24 -12.25
C GLY A 19 9.79 -2.72 -12.16
N ARG A 20 9.53 -3.26 -10.97
CA ARG A 20 9.15 -4.66 -10.75
C ARG A 20 7.70 -4.76 -10.31
N SER A 21 6.95 -5.67 -10.94
CA SER A 21 5.60 -5.98 -10.50
C SER A 21 5.59 -6.63 -9.12
N VAL A 22 4.74 -6.12 -8.23
CA VAL A 22 4.49 -6.68 -6.90
C VAL A 22 3.03 -7.06 -6.74
N GLN A 23 2.78 -8.08 -5.93
CA GLN A 23 1.44 -8.58 -5.64
C GLN A 23 1.34 -9.05 -4.20
N GLY A 24 0.13 -9.00 -3.63
CA GLY A 24 -0.11 -9.43 -2.27
C GLY A 24 -1.55 -9.24 -1.82
N GLN A 25 -1.70 -9.12 -0.51
CA GLN A 25 -2.94 -8.77 0.15
C GLN A 25 -2.74 -7.54 1.04
N TRP A 26 -3.80 -6.78 1.27
CA TRP A 26 -3.80 -5.68 2.21
C TRP A 26 -5.05 -5.74 3.10
N GLN A 27 -4.92 -5.20 4.30
CA GLN A 27 -6.02 -5.08 5.25
C GLN A 27 -5.79 -3.89 6.19
N ILE A 28 -6.87 -3.33 6.72
CA ILE A 28 -6.83 -2.37 7.83
C ILE A 28 -7.16 -3.10 9.13
N LYS A 29 -6.30 -2.95 10.14
CA LYS A 29 -6.52 -3.44 11.50
C LYS A 29 -6.04 -2.39 12.50
N ASP A 30 -6.90 -1.97 13.42
CA ASP A 30 -6.56 -1.06 14.52
C ASP A 30 -5.77 0.19 14.07
N HIS A 31 -6.26 0.90 13.06
CA HIS A 31 -5.61 2.08 12.43
C HIS A 31 -4.28 1.80 11.71
N SER A 32 -3.91 0.54 11.59
CA SER A 32 -2.75 0.10 10.82
C SER A 32 -3.17 -0.53 9.50
N MET A 33 -2.47 -0.19 8.43
CA MET A 33 -2.54 -0.91 7.17
C MET A 33 -1.45 -1.98 7.13
N CYS A 34 -1.84 -3.24 6.98
CA CYS A 34 -0.91 -4.34 6.83
C CYS A 34 -0.86 -4.81 5.37
N LEU A 35 0.34 -4.82 4.80
CA LEU A 35 0.66 -5.35 3.49
C LEU A 35 1.27 -6.74 3.67
N ASN A 36 0.74 -7.73 2.97
CA ASN A 36 1.24 -9.10 2.95
C ASN A 36 1.65 -9.44 1.52
N TRP A 37 2.95 -9.39 1.25
CA TRP A 37 3.49 -9.57 -0.09
C TRP A 37 3.55 -11.05 -0.48
N SER A 38 2.94 -11.38 -1.62
CA SER A 38 3.08 -12.68 -2.27
C SER A 38 4.29 -12.69 -3.21
N LEU A 39 4.65 -11.53 -3.77
CA LEU A 39 5.79 -11.35 -4.67
C LEU A 39 6.44 -9.98 -4.41
N PRO A 40 7.69 -9.92 -3.91
CA PRO A 40 8.47 -11.04 -3.36
C PRO A 40 7.80 -11.65 -2.11
N ALA A 41 7.90 -12.97 -1.94
CA ALA A 41 7.17 -13.69 -0.90
C ALA A 41 7.71 -13.43 0.52
N GLY A 42 6.81 -13.39 1.50
CA GLY A 42 7.14 -13.62 2.91
C GLY A 42 7.33 -12.37 3.77
N VAL A 43 7.07 -11.18 3.24
CA VAL A 43 7.16 -9.94 4.01
C VAL A 43 5.76 -9.45 4.36
N ARG A 44 5.43 -9.47 5.65
CA ARG A 44 4.26 -8.78 6.20
C ARG A 44 4.71 -7.51 6.90
N GLU A 45 4.18 -6.38 6.47
CA GLU A 45 4.53 -5.07 7.00
C GLU A 45 3.27 -4.34 7.41
N CYS A 46 3.24 -3.81 8.63
CA CYS A 46 2.12 -3.03 9.12
C CYS A 46 2.57 -1.60 9.39
N TYR A 47 1.78 -0.65 8.91
CA TYR A 47 2.06 0.78 8.97
C TYR A 47 0.89 1.51 9.63
N GLU A 48 1.21 2.46 10.51
CA GLU A 48 0.26 3.49 10.91
C GLU A 48 -0.10 4.34 9.69
N VAL A 49 -1.38 4.60 9.49
CA VAL A 49 -1.87 5.41 8.38
C VAL A 49 -2.20 6.81 8.88
N ARG A 50 -1.63 7.85 8.24
CA ARG A 50 -2.09 9.24 8.39
C ARG A 50 -2.62 9.74 7.07
N VAL A 51 -3.80 10.36 7.10
CA VAL A 51 -4.48 10.90 5.92
C VAL A 51 -4.75 12.38 6.13
N ALA A 52 -4.38 13.20 5.15
CA ALA A 52 -4.69 14.63 5.08
C ALA A 52 -5.26 14.94 3.69
N GLY A 53 -6.59 14.97 3.58
CA GLY A 53 -7.25 15.06 2.27
C GLY A 53 -6.94 13.83 1.40
N GLN A 54 -6.24 14.03 0.28
CA GLN A 54 -5.79 12.95 -0.60
C GLN A 54 -4.36 12.48 -0.29
N GLU A 55 -3.62 13.19 0.57
CA GLU A 55 -2.27 12.79 0.93
C GLU A 55 -2.32 11.68 1.97
N VAL A 56 -1.50 10.65 1.77
CA VAL A 56 -1.36 9.50 2.67
C VAL A 56 0.10 9.31 3.07
N GLN A 57 0.32 9.10 4.36
CA GLN A 57 1.59 8.67 4.92
C GLN A 57 1.43 7.29 5.56
N LEU A 58 2.36 6.40 5.23
CA LEU A 58 2.52 5.11 5.89
C LEU A 58 3.74 5.18 6.79
N ARG A 59 3.53 4.96 8.07
CA ARG A 59 4.56 5.14 9.09
C ARG A 59 4.83 3.85 9.84
N ARG A 60 6.08 3.63 10.23
CA ARG A 60 6.47 2.48 11.05
C ARG A 60 7.55 2.93 12.04
N HIS A 61 7.38 2.57 13.31
CA HIS A 61 8.30 2.99 14.39
C HIS A 61 8.54 4.51 14.41
N GLY A 62 7.46 5.30 14.24
CA GLY A 62 7.50 6.77 14.24
C GLY A 62 8.05 7.42 12.96
N ARG A 63 8.63 6.65 12.04
CA ARG A 63 9.23 7.13 10.78
C ARG A 63 8.27 6.99 9.61
N GLU A 64 8.33 7.92 8.67
CA GLU A 64 7.67 7.79 7.38
C GLU A 64 8.40 6.77 6.51
N MET A 65 7.66 5.80 5.99
CA MET A 65 8.17 4.76 5.09
C MET A 65 7.68 4.99 3.67
N TYR A 66 6.44 5.44 3.51
CA TYR A 66 5.87 5.84 2.23
C TYR A 66 5.04 7.10 2.38
N PHE A 67 5.06 7.92 1.34
CA PHE A 67 4.20 9.07 1.14
C PHE A 67 3.66 9.06 -0.28
N GLY A 68 2.41 9.48 -0.46
CA GLY A 68 1.84 9.64 -1.78
C GLY A 68 0.46 10.28 -1.76
N THR A 69 -0.11 10.42 -2.95
CA THR A 69 -1.46 10.95 -3.15
C THR A 69 -2.37 9.82 -3.60
N LEU A 70 -3.50 9.66 -2.92
CA LEU A 70 -4.53 8.71 -3.28
C LEU A 70 -5.19 9.14 -4.58
N ALA A 71 -5.30 8.18 -5.51
CA ALA A 71 -6.09 8.33 -6.72
C ALA A 71 -7.10 7.17 -6.78
N PRO A 72 -8.34 7.42 -7.25
CA PRO A 72 -9.28 6.34 -7.53
C PRO A 72 -8.66 5.33 -8.49
N LEU A 73 -8.86 4.04 -8.21
CA LEU A 73 -8.53 3.01 -9.19
C LEU A 73 -9.37 3.26 -10.44
N LYS A 74 -8.71 3.35 -11.60
CA LYS A 74 -9.45 3.38 -12.87
C LYS A 74 -10.25 2.07 -12.97
N PRO A 75 -11.57 2.12 -13.20
CA PRO A 75 -12.34 0.91 -13.41
C PRO A 75 -11.73 0.13 -14.57
N LEU A 76 -11.61 -1.20 -14.40
CA LEU A 76 -11.30 -2.10 -15.50
C LEU A 76 -12.45 -1.91 -16.52
N ARG A 77 -12.13 -1.35 -17.69
CA ARG A 77 -13.05 -1.30 -18.82
C ARG A 77 -13.21 -2.70 -19.41
#